data_AF-A0A1W9U7B1-F1
#
_entry.id   AF-A0A1W9U7B1-F1
#
_cell.length_a   1.000
_cell.length_b   1.000
_cell.length_c   1.000
_cell.angle_alpha   90.00
_cell.angle_beta   90.00
_cell.angle_gamma   90.00
#
_symmetry.space_group_name_H-M   'P 1'
#
loop_
_entity.id
_entity.type
_entity.pdbx_description
1 polymer ?
#
loop_
_entity_poly.entity_id
_entity_poly.type
_entity_poly.pdbx_seq_one_letter_code
_entity_poly.pdbx_strand_id
1 'polypeptide(L)'
;MKSFSIGRDPVEAIKTLHNYKREEIRQRLNDFKKIWKKGTKKEIFVELAFCVLTPQANGKLCWSAVEKMISKGVLFTGDRGQIAKELSSARFIQKKSAYIVEARKKFLLDSKVSLKSLISQIGDGYKAREWLVQNVKGIGYKEASHFLRNIGFEQNLAILDRHIIKNLQFVGVIRREIPGSLSKGRYFDIEKRMMEFSKAVQIPMSDLDLVLWYKETGEIFK
;
A
#
# COMPACT_ATOMS: atom_id res chain seq x y z
N MET A 1 14.28 -25.35 11.93
CA MET A 1 12.99 -24.65 11.80
C MET A 1 12.19 -24.89 13.07
N LYS A 2 12.01 -23.88 13.93
CA LYS A 2 11.14 -24.03 15.11
C LYS A 2 9.69 -23.93 14.63
N SER A 3 8.90 -24.98 14.83
CA SER A 3 7.46 -24.97 14.60
C SER A 3 6.82 -24.03 15.62
N PHE A 4 6.22 -22.94 15.14
CA PHE A 4 5.45 -22.03 15.97
C PHE A 4 4.08 -22.67 16.25
N SER A 5 3.83 -23.05 17.50
CA SER A 5 2.48 -23.41 17.95
C SER A 5 1.70 -22.13 18.25
N ILE A 6 0.81 -21.75 17.34
CA ILE A 6 -0.17 -20.69 17.58
C ILE A 6 -1.13 -21.18 18.67
N GLY A 7 -1.29 -20.43 19.76
CA GLY A 7 -2.30 -20.71 20.78
C GLY A 7 -3.73 -20.70 20.20
N ARG A 8 -4.69 -21.29 20.91
CA ARG A 8 -6.09 -21.41 20.43
C ARG A 8 -6.81 -20.06 20.20
N ASP A 9 -6.25 -18.94 20.65
CA ASP A 9 -6.80 -17.59 20.46
C ASP A 9 -6.14 -16.87 19.25
N PRO A 10 -6.92 -16.55 18.19
CA PRO A 10 -6.46 -15.77 17.04
C PRO A 10 -5.80 -14.44 17.40
N VAL A 11 -6.26 -13.74 18.44
CA VAL A 11 -5.73 -12.43 18.82
C VAL A 11 -4.34 -12.56 19.42
N GLU A 12 -4.16 -13.53 20.32
CA GLU A 12 -2.86 -13.81 20.95
C GLU A 12 -1.82 -14.31 19.93
N ALA A 13 -2.28 -15.03 18.90
CA ALA A 13 -1.45 -15.40 17.76
C ALA A 13 -0.84 -14.18 17.06
N ILE A 14 -1.67 -13.16 16.78
CA ILE A 14 -1.21 -11.92 16.14
C ILE A 14 -0.26 -11.14 17.03
N LYS A 15 -0.53 -11.06 18.35
CA LYS A 15 0.37 -10.40 19.30
C LYS A 15 1.73 -11.07 19.38
N THR A 16 1.75 -12.40 19.49
CA THR A 16 2.99 -13.19 19.51
C THR A 16 3.79 -12.97 18.22
N LEU A 17 3.11 -13.01 17.07
CA LEU A 17 3.72 -12.80 15.77
C LEU A 17 4.26 -11.38 15.59
N HIS A 18 3.52 -10.36 16.05
CA HIS A 18 3.97 -8.96 16.04
C HIS A 18 5.22 -8.79 16.90
N ASN A 19 5.24 -9.35 18.10
CA ASN A 19 6.42 -9.30 18.98
C ASN A 19 7.63 -9.97 18.32
N TYR A 20 7.44 -11.13 17.69
CA TYR A 20 8.51 -11.83 16.97
C TYR A 20 9.06 -11.01 15.78
N LYS A 21 8.21 -10.23 15.11
CA LYS A 21 8.56 -9.45 13.92
C LYS A 21 8.74 -7.95 14.14
N ARG A 22 8.71 -7.50 15.39
CA ARG A 22 8.65 -6.08 15.77
C ARG A 22 9.79 -5.26 15.14
N GLU A 23 11.02 -5.75 15.21
CA GLU A 23 12.18 -5.00 14.70
C GLU A 23 12.19 -4.93 13.16
N GLU A 24 11.82 -6.00 12.46
CA GLU A 24 11.70 -5.99 11.00
C GLU A 24 10.59 -5.04 10.52
N ILE A 25 9.44 -5.05 11.21
CA ILE A 25 8.32 -4.12 10.96
C ILE A 25 8.77 -2.68 11.18
N ARG A 26 9.40 -2.40 12.33
CA ARG A 26 9.90 -1.07 12.68
C ARG A 26 10.91 -0.55 11.66
N GLN A 27 11.85 -1.40 11.25
CA GLN A 27 12.83 -1.06 10.23
C GLN A 27 12.15 -0.69 8.91
N ARG A 28 11.19 -1.51 8.46
CA ARG A 28 10.45 -1.24 7.22
C ARG A 28 9.67 0.07 7.28
N LEU A 29 8.98 0.34 8.39
CA LEU A 29 8.24 1.60 8.58
C LEU A 29 9.18 2.81 8.64
N ASN A 30 10.38 2.66 9.19
CA ASN A 30 11.40 3.71 9.17
C ASN A 30 11.91 3.98 7.75
N ASP A 31 12.06 2.96 6.91
CA ASP A 31 12.45 3.13 5.52
C ASP A 31 11.38 3.92 4.74
N PHE A 32 10.10 3.65 4.97
CA PHE A 32 9.03 4.49 4.42
C PHE A 32 9.13 5.94 4.90
N LYS A 33 9.33 6.18 6.21
CA LYS A 33 9.51 7.55 6.74
C LYS A 33 10.67 8.30 6.09
N LYS A 34 11.74 7.61 5.66
CA LYS A 34 12.87 8.24 4.95
C LYS A 34 12.44 8.75 3.57
N ILE A 35 11.56 8.04 2.86
CA ILE A 35 11.02 8.47 1.57
C ILE A 35 10.28 9.81 1.72
N TRP A 36 9.41 9.94 2.74
CA TRP A 36 8.72 11.21 2.98
C TRP A 36 9.70 12.32 3.33
N LYS A 37 10.63 12.05 4.25
CA LYS A 37 11.53 13.10 4.78
C LYS A 37 12.56 13.56 3.74
N LYS A 38 13.16 12.63 3.01
CA LYS A 38 14.35 12.88 2.18
C LYS A 38 14.19 12.49 0.71
N GLY A 39 13.13 11.76 0.36
CA GLY A 39 12.92 11.27 -0.99
C GLY A 39 12.69 12.40 -2.00
N THR A 40 13.27 12.18 -3.18
CA THR A 40 13.13 13.00 -4.37
C THR A 40 11.74 12.86 -5.01
N LYS A 41 11.40 13.77 -5.94
CA LYS A 41 10.16 13.65 -6.74
C LYS A 41 10.09 12.29 -7.47
N LYS A 42 11.23 11.77 -7.93
CA LYS A 42 11.32 10.47 -8.61
C LYS A 42 11.01 9.32 -7.66
N GLU A 43 11.57 9.30 -6.45
CA GLU A 43 11.31 8.23 -5.47
C GLU A 43 9.84 8.20 -5.02
N ILE A 44 9.23 9.36 -4.79
CA ILE A 44 7.78 9.45 -4.52
C ILE A 44 6.98 8.93 -5.72
N PHE A 45 7.37 9.28 -6.95
CA PHE A 45 6.70 8.79 -8.15
C PHE A 45 6.85 7.27 -8.35
N VAL A 46 8.00 6.69 -7.99
CA VAL A 46 8.23 5.24 -8.01
C VAL A 46 7.23 4.51 -7.12
N GLU A 47 6.98 5.01 -5.91
CA GLU A 47 5.95 4.45 -5.02
C GLU A 47 4.54 4.57 -5.59
N LEU A 48 4.23 5.69 -6.26
CA LEU A 48 2.94 5.86 -6.90
C LEU A 48 2.76 4.87 -8.07
N ALA A 49 3.77 4.74 -8.93
CA ALA A 49 3.75 3.81 -10.05
C ALA A 49 3.57 2.37 -9.56
N PHE A 50 4.25 1.99 -8.47
CA PHE A 50 4.03 0.71 -7.81
C PHE A 50 2.56 0.53 -7.40
N CYS A 51 1.96 1.50 -6.71
CA CYS A 51 0.57 1.42 -6.27
C CYS A 51 -0.45 1.42 -7.42
N VAL A 52 -0.14 2.03 -8.56
CA VAL A 52 -0.97 1.93 -9.78
C VAL A 52 -0.95 0.50 -10.37
N LEU A 53 0.11 -0.27 -10.13
CA LEU A 53 0.23 -1.64 -10.63
C LEU A 53 -0.42 -2.69 -9.72
N THR A 54 -0.52 -2.45 -8.41
CA THR A 54 -0.99 -3.44 -7.43
C THR A 54 -2.48 -3.83 -7.49
N PRO A 55 -3.42 -3.07 -8.09
CA PRO A 55 -4.80 -3.53 -8.25
C PRO A 55 -4.87 -4.88 -8.96
N GLN A 56 -5.46 -5.87 -8.27
CA GLN A 56 -5.66 -7.25 -8.76
C GLN A 56 -4.37 -7.89 -9.31
N ALA A 57 -3.23 -7.62 -8.68
CA ALA A 57 -1.94 -8.16 -9.09
C ALA A 57 -1.11 -8.62 -7.88
N ASN A 58 -0.06 -9.40 -8.15
CA ASN A 58 0.91 -9.79 -7.13
C ASN A 58 1.90 -8.63 -6.89
N GLY A 59 2.04 -8.20 -5.64
CA GLY A 59 2.92 -7.08 -5.26
C GLY A 59 4.38 -7.25 -5.69
N LYS A 60 4.95 -8.45 -5.55
CA LYS A 60 6.34 -8.72 -5.96
C LYS A 60 6.54 -8.59 -7.46
N LEU A 61 5.61 -9.13 -8.25
CA LEU A 61 5.67 -9.00 -9.70
C LEU A 61 5.52 -7.54 -10.14
N CYS A 62 4.65 -6.78 -9.46
CA CYS A 62 4.50 -5.34 -9.71
C CYS A 62 5.80 -4.59 -9.40
N TRP A 63 6.44 -4.89 -8.27
CA TRP A 63 7.69 -4.24 -7.89
C TRP A 63 8.85 -4.60 -8.81
N SER A 64 8.99 -5.88 -9.17
CA SER A 64 9.98 -6.32 -10.17
C SER A 64 9.79 -5.62 -11.52
N ALA A 65 8.54 -5.41 -11.94
CA ALA A 65 8.25 -4.62 -13.14
C ALA A 65 8.66 -3.15 -12.98
N VAL A 66 8.43 -2.53 -11.82
CA VAL A 66 8.90 -1.17 -11.52
C VAL A 66 10.42 -1.08 -11.56
N GLU A 67 11.14 -2.00 -10.92
CA GLU A 67 12.60 -2.05 -10.94
C GLU A 67 13.14 -2.20 -12.37
N LYS A 68 12.52 -3.06 -13.17
CA LYS A 68 12.87 -3.25 -14.59
C LYS A 68 12.61 -1.99 -15.42
N MET A 69 11.53 -1.27 -15.15
CA MET A 69 11.25 0.00 -15.83
C MET A 69 12.23 1.11 -15.40
N ILE A 70 12.68 1.11 -14.15
CA ILE A 70 13.71 2.04 -13.65
C ILE A 70 15.06 1.75 -14.32
N SER A 71 15.50 0.49 -14.34
CA SER A 71 16.81 0.11 -14.92
C SER A 71 16.90 0.42 -16.41
N LYS A 72 15.79 0.30 -17.14
CA LYS A 72 15.69 0.67 -18.56
C LYS A 72 15.41 2.17 -18.79
N GLY A 73 15.21 2.96 -17.73
CA GLY A 73 14.83 4.38 -17.81
C GLY A 73 13.39 4.66 -18.26
N VAL A 74 12.67 3.65 -18.76
CA VAL A 74 11.33 3.79 -19.35
C VAL A 74 10.27 4.23 -18.34
N LEU A 75 10.48 4.02 -17.03
CA LEU A 75 9.57 4.56 -16.01
C LEU A 75 9.49 6.09 -16.10
N PHE A 76 10.61 6.76 -16.38
CA PHE A 76 10.71 8.21 -16.33
C PHE A 76 10.57 8.89 -17.70
N THR A 77 10.92 8.20 -18.78
CA THR A 77 10.91 8.79 -20.13
C THR A 77 10.06 8.01 -21.14
N GLY A 78 9.83 6.72 -20.91
CA GLY A 78 9.24 5.82 -21.89
C GLY A 78 7.76 6.06 -22.15
N ASP A 79 7.30 5.78 -23.36
CA ASP A 79 5.89 5.89 -23.74
C ASP A 79 5.03 4.74 -23.17
N ARG A 80 3.73 4.76 -23.48
CA ARG A 80 2.77 3.74 -23.03
C ARG A 80 3.14 2.33 -23.49
N GLY A 81 3.64 2.18 -24.72
CA GLY A 81 4.02 0.90 -25.30
C GLY A 81 5.30 0.36 -24.68
N GLN A 82 6.29 1.21 -24.43
CA GLN A 82 7.52 0.86 -23.74
C GLN A 82 7.24 0.42 -22.29
N ILE A 83 6.37 1.13 -21.56
CA ILE A 83 5.94 0.71 -20.23
C ILE A 83 5.17 -0.61 -20.30
N ALA A 84 4.23 -0.77 -21.24
CA ALA A 84 3.44 -1.99 -21.40
C ALA A 84 4.30 -3.25 -21.62
N LYS A 85 5.39 -3.14 -22.38
CA LYS A 85 6.35 -4.24 -22.62
C LYS A 85 7.01 -4.75 -21.33
N GLU A 86 7.12 -3.91 -20.30
CA GLU A 86 7.71 -4.32 -19.02
C GLU A 86 6.67 -4.90 -18.03
N LEU A 87 5.38 -4.82 -18.34
CA LEU A 87 4.28 -5.31 -17.49
C LEU A 87 3.77 -6.70 -17.90
N SER A 88 4.59 -7.53 -18.55
CA SER A 88 4.18 -8.74 -19.30
C SER A 88 3.33 -9.78 -18.55
N SER A 89 3.21 -9.71 -17.22
CA SER A 89 2.39 -10.58 -16.38
C SER A 89 1.23 -9.88 -15.63
N ALA A 90 1.07 -8.56 -15.77
CA ALA A 90 0.03 -7.81 -15.07
C ALA A 90 -1.31 -7.86 -15.82
N ARG A 91 -2.44 -7.98 -15.10
CA ARG A 91 -3.75 -7.71 -15.71
C ARG A 91 -3.89 -6.22 -16.03
N PHE A 92 -4.65 -5.91 -17.08
CA PHE A 92 -4.97 -4.55 -17.50
C PHE A 92 -3.75 -3.69 -17.89
N ILE A 93 -2.75 -4.31 -18.52
CA ILE A 93 -1.49 -3.67 -18.97
C ILE A 93 -1.75 -2.31 -19.61
N GLN A 94 -2.61 -2.26 -20.62
CA GLN A 94 -2.83 -1.03 -21.40
C GLN A 94 -3.37 0.14 -20.58
N LYS A 95 -4.26 -0.13 -19.61
CA LYS A 95 -4.78 0.91 -18.70
C LYS A 95 -3.71 1.34 -17.70
N LYS A 96 -3.01 0.37 -17.09
CA LYS A 96 -1.94 0.65 -16.11
C LYS A 96 -0.80 1.47 -16.73
N SER A 97 -0.35 1.12 -17.93
CA SER A 97 0.66 1.90 -18.66
C SER A 97 0.19 3.33 -18.95
N ALA A 98 -1.08 3.50 -19.34
CA ALA A 98 -1.65 4.83 -19.56
C ALA A 98 -1.68 5.67 -18.28
N TYR A 99 -2.09 5.08 -17.16
CA TYR A 99 -2.17 5.75 -15.87
C TYR A 99 -0.79 6.16 -15.34
N ILE A 100 0.24 5.33 -15.51
CA ILE A 100 1.62 5.68 -15.15
C ILE A 100 2.09 6.89 -15.98
N VAL A 101 1.89 6.88 -17.30
CA VAL A 101 2.29 8.02 -18.17
C VAL A 101 1.55 9.30 -17.79
N GLU A 102 0.25 9.22 -17.52
CA GLU A 102 -0.57 10.36 -17.11
C GLU A 102 -0.09 10.93 -15.76
N ALA A 103 0.08 10.07 -14.76
CA ALA A 103 0.58 10.47 -13.45
C ALA A 103 1.99 11.07 -13.54
N ARG A 104 2.86 10.52 -14.41
CA ARG A 104 4.21 11.05 -14.63
C ARG A 104 4.18 12.46 -15.18
N LYS A 105 3.35 12.70 -16.20
CA LYS A 105 3.17 14.04 -16.77
C LYS A 105 2.71 15.03 -15.70
N LYS A 106 1.70 14.64 -14.92
CA LYS A 106 1.08 15.49 -13.89
C LYS A 106 1.99 15.81 -12.70
N PHE A 107 2.83 14.86 -12.26
CA PHE A 107 3.52 14.97 -10.97
C PHE A 107 5.05 15.03 -11.04
N LEU A 108 5.63 14.65 -12.18
CA LEU A 108 7.07 14.61 -12.37
C LEU A 108 7.56 15.63 -13.40
N LEU A 109 6.81 15.83 -14.49
CA LEU A 109 7.19 16.72 -15.59
C LEU A 109 6.62 18.13 -15.46
N ASP A 110 5.37 18.27 -15.00
CA ASP A 110 4.81 19.59 -14.71
C ASP A 110 5.53 20.22 -13.50
N SER A 111 6.24 21.32 -13.75
CA SER A 111 7.17 21.92 -12.79
C SER A 111 6.46 22.69 -11.67
N LYS A 112 5.15 23.00 -11.84
CA LYS A 112 4.43 23.89 -10.92
C LYS A 112 4.13 23.25 -9.57
N VAL A 113 3.78 21.97 -9.52
CA VAL A 113 3.40 21.29 -8.27
C VAL A 113 3.84 19.83 -8.27
N SER A 114 4.72 19.46 -7.34
CA SER A 114 5.06 18.05 -7.11
C SER A 114 3.98 17.33 -6.30
N LEU A 115 3.85 16.01 -6.45
CA LEU A 115 2.92 15.24 -5.62
C LEU A 115 3.21 15.37 -4.12
N LYS A 116 4.49 15.42 -3.75
CA LYS A 116 4.93 15.63 -2.37
C LYS A 116 4.44 16.97 -1.82
N SER A 117 4.66 18.07 -2.53
CA SER A 117 4.22 19.40 -2.11
C SER A 117 2.70 19.50 -1.99
N LEU A 118 1.96 18.85 -2.90
CA LEU A 118 0.49 18.83 -2.83
C LEU A 118 -0.02 18.08 -1.60
N ILE A 119 0.55 16.90 -1.30
CA ILE A 119 0.21 16.13 -0.10
C ILE A 119 0.60 16.90 1.16
N SER A 120 1.78 17.54 1.17
CA SER A 120 2.21 18.40 2.29
C SER A 120 1.25 19.56 2.52
N GLN A 121 0.74 20.20 1.47
CA GLN A 121 -0.21 21.31 1.56
C GLN A 121 -1.58 20.85 2.09
N ILE A 122 -2.02 19.64 1.73
CA ILE A 122 -3.25 19.06 2.30
C ILE A 122 -3.08 18.79 3.80
N GLY A 123 -1.90 18.31 4.22
CA GLY A 123 -1.50 18.19 5.63
C GLY A 123 -2.21 17.11 6.45
N ASP A 124 -3.22 16.45 5.89
CA ASP A 124 -4.03 15.43 6.56
C ASP A 124 -4.10 14.14 5.72
N GLY A 125 -3.82 13.00 6.35
CA GLY A 125 -3.78 11.70 5.68
C GLY A 125 -5.10 11.27 5.04
N TYR A 126 -6.23 11.53 5.71
CA TYR A 126 -7.56 11.16 5.22
C TYR A 126 -7.96 12.02 4.02
N LYS A 127 -7.72 13.34 4.08
CA LYS A 127 -7.94 14.27 2.97
C LYS A 127 -6.99 13.99 1.80
N ALA A 128 -5.72 13.66 2.08
CA ALA A 128 -4.77 13.29 1.04
C ALA A 128 -5.21 12.01 0.32
N ARG A 129 -5.74 11.03 1.06
CA ARG A 129 -6.31 9.81 0.50
C ARG A 129 -7.50 10.11 -0.41
N GLU A 130 -8.47 10.91 0.05
CA GLU A 130 -9.62 11.31 -0.76
C GLU A 130 -9.16 12.03 -2.05
N TRP A 131 -8.21 12.95 -1.92
CA TRP A 131 -7.66 13.67 -3.07
C TRP A 131 -7.02 12.71 -4.08
N LEU A 132 -6.21 11.76 -3.63
CA LEU A 132 -5.57 10.76 -4.50
C LEU A 132 -6.60 9.92 -5.26
N VAL A 133 -7.63 9.43 -4.56
CA VAL A 133 -8.71 8.63 -5.16
C VAL A 133 -9.45 9.41 -6.26
N GLN A 134 -9.63 10.71 -6.09
CA GLN A 134 -10.33 11.55 -7.06
C GLN A 134 -9.43 12.00 -8.22
N ASN A 135 -8.12 12.14 -8.00
CA ASN A 135 -7.21 12.84 -8.91
C ASN A 135 -6.16 11.97 -9.59
N VAL A 136 -6.04 10.70 -9.21
CA VAL A 136 -5.06 9.76 -9.77
C VAL A 136 -5.77 8.52 -10.31
N LYS A 137 -5.71 8.33 -11.63
CA LYS A 137 -6.35 7.16 -12.27
C LYS A 137 -5.70 5.85 -11.83
N GLY A 138 -6.54 4.84 -11.61
CA GLY A 138 -6.11 3.51 -11.18
C GLY A 138 -5.86 3.36 -9.68
N ILE A 139 -6.10 4.42 -8.89
CA ILE A 139 -5.95 4.41 -7.44
C ILE A 139 -7.33 4.42 -6.78
N GLY A 140 -7.65 3.36 -6.04
CA GLY A 140 -8.79 3.32 -5.12
C GLY A 140 -8.35 3.62 -3.68
N TYR A 141 -9.27 3.47 -2.72
CA TYR A 141 -8.98 3.73 -1.30
C TYR A 141 -7.82 2.90 -0.77
N LYS A 142 -7.78 1.61 -1.10
CA LYS A 142 -6.68 0.72 -0.71
C LYS A 142 -5.35 1.19 -1.29
N GLU A 143 -5.28 1.45 -2.60
CA GLU A 143 -4.04 1.90 -3.24
C GLU A 143 -3.59 3.28 -2.75
N ALA A 144 -4.52 4.18 -2.42
CA ALA A 144 -4.20 5.49 -1.87
C ALA A 144 -3.66 5.38 -0.44
N SER A 145 -4.30 4.60 0.44
CA SER A 145 -3.74 4.30 1.78
C SER A 145 -2.36 3.64 1.66
N HIS A 146 -2.22 2.68 0.74
CA HIS A 146 -0.97 1.96 0.48
C HIS A 146 0.15 2.90 0.09
N PHE A 147 -0.12 3.79 -0.87
CA PHE A 147 0.83 4.80 -1.31
C PHE A 147 1.25 5.73 -0.16
N LEU A 148 0.29 6.29 0.59
CA LEU A 148 0.57 7.22 1.69
C LEU A 148 1.39 6.57 2.81
N ARG A 149 1.14 5.28 3.09
CA ARG A 149 1.96 4.50 4.04
C ARG A 149 3.36 4.27 3.50
N ASN A 150 3.50 3.86 2.24
CA ASN A 150 4.78 3.48 1.66
C ASN A 150 5.71 4.66 1.42
N ILE A 151 5.17 5.87 1.19
CA ILE A 151 5.99 7.07 1.22
C ILE A 151 6.28 7.55 2.64
N GLY A 152 5.62 7.01 3.67
CA GLY A 152 5.82 7.38 5.07
C GLY A 152 5.10 8.67 5.50
N PHE A 153 4.07 9.09 4.77
CA PHE A 153 3.27 10.29 5.10
C PHE A 153 2.23 10.00 6.20
N GLU A 154 1.51 8.89 6.07
CA GLU A 154 0.43 8.52 6.99
C GLU A 154 0.51 7.03 7.33
N GLN A 155 0.39 6.70 8.62
CA GLN A 155 0.55 5.32 9.14
C GLN A 155 -0.73 4.76 9.76
N ASN A 156 -1.76 5.58 9.91
CA ASN A 156 -3.01 5.21 10.57
C ASN A 156 -4.17 4.94 9.62
N LEU A 157 -3.91 4.84 8.31
CA LEU A 157 -4.90 4.43 7.31
C LEU A 157 -4.84 2.92 7.11
N ALA A 158 -6.00 2.27 7.03
CA ALA A 158 -6.09 0.86 6.70
C ALA A 158 -5.74 0.64 5.22
N ILE A 159 -5.08 -0.48 4.92
CA ILE A 159 -4.83 -0.97 3.56
C ILE A 159 -5.66 -2.25 3.38
N LEU A 160 -6.96 -2.09 3.15
CA LEU A 160 -7.90 -3.22 3.14
C LEU A 160 -7.83 -4.03 1.83
N ASP A 161 -6.83 -4.90 1.74
CA ASP A 161 -6.74 -5.94 0.70
C ASP A 161 -7.39 -7.26 1.14
N ARG A 162 -7.42 -8.26 0.26
CA ARG A 162 -8.03 -9.57 0.56
C ARG A 162 -7.38 -10.29 1.74
N HIS A 163 -6.07 -10.14 1.93
CA HIS A 163 -5.30 -10.78 3.01
C HIS A 163 -5.58 -10.10 4.34
N ILE A 164 -5.62 -8.77 4.36
CA ILE A 164 -6.00 -8.01 5.55
C ILE A 164 -7.45 -8.32 5.94
N ILE A 165 -8.40 -8.30 5.00
CA ILE A 165 -9.80 -8.62 5.29
C ILE A 165 -9.96 -10.04 5.83
N LYS A 166 -9.29 -11.03 5.23
CA LYS A 166 -9.27 -12.42 5.72
C LYS A 166 -8.73 -12.52 7.15
N ASN A 167 -7.68 -11.77 7.48
CA ASN A 167 -7.14 -11.75 8.83
C ASN A 167 -8.06 -11.04 9.84
N LEU A 168 -8.70 -9.94 9.44
CA LEU A 168 -9.69 -9.26 10.27
C LEU A 168 -10.90 -10.16 10.56
N GLN A 169 -11.27 -11.05 9.64
CA GLN A 169 -12.26 -12.09 9.89
C GLN A 169 -11.72 -13.16 10.86
N PHE A 170 -10.48 -13.61 10.67
CA PHE A 170 -9.82 -14.59 11.54
C PHE A 170 -9.76 -14.13 13.01
N VAL A 171 -9.50 -12.84 13.26
CA VAL A 171 -9.50 -12.26 14.62
C VAL A 171 -10.88 -11.76 15.09
N GLY A 172 -11.95 -12.01 14.33
CA GLY A 172 -13.33 -11.69 14.73
C GLY A 172 -13.74 -10.22 14.60
N VAL A 173 -12.91 -9.36 13.99
CA VAL A 173 -13.21 -7.93 13.75
C VAL A 173 -14.33 -7.77 12.72
N ILE A 174 -14.37 -8.66 11.72
CA ILE A 174 -15.42 -8.69 10.69
C ILE A 174 -16.14 -10.04 10.78
N ARG A 175 -17.47 -10.02 10.90
CA ARG A 175 -18.31 -11.22 11.02
C ARG A 175 -18.96 -11.69 9.72
N ARG A 176 -19.04 -10.81 8.73
CA ARG A 176 -19.72 -11.06 7.45
C ARG A 176 -18.76 -11.62 6.41
N GLU A 177 -19.31 -12.30 5.41
CA GLU A 177 -18.55 -12.77 4.25
C GLU A 177 -17.72 -11.66 3.60
N ILE A 178 -16.56 -12.07 3.06
CA ILE A 178 -15.61 -11.21 2.36
C ILE A 178 -16.29 -10.75 1.06
N PRO A 179 -16.61 -9.45 0.90
CA PRO A 179 -17.28 -8.97 -0.29
C PRO A 179 -16.30 -8.96 -1.48
N GLY A 180 -16.79 -9.28 -2.68
CA GLY A 180 -15.96 -9.24 -3.90
C GLY A 180 -15.46 -7.83 -4.28
N SER A 181 -16.09 -6.78 -3.75
CA SER A 181 -15.64 -5.39 -3.84
C SER A 181 -16.06 -4.58 -2.59
N LEU A 182 -15.35 -3.51 -2.29
CA LEU A 182 -15.67 -2.61 -1.16
C LEU A 182 -16.23 -1.29 -1.68
N SER A 183 -17.46 -0.96 -1.29
CA SER A 183 -17.97 0.42 -1.41
C SER A 183 -17.23 1.35 -0.45
N LYS A 184 -17.26 2.66 -0.71
CA LYS A 184 -16.67 3.69 0.17
C LYS A 184 -17.14 3.54 1.63
N GLY A 185 -18.45 3.42 1.84
CA GLY A 185 -19.03 3.26 3.17
C GLY A 185 -18.56 1.99 3.88
N ARG A 186 -18.46 0.87 3.15
CA ARG A 186 -17.97 -0.39 3.74
C ARG A 186 -16.47 -0.35 4.03
N TYR A 187 -15.68 0.32 3.18
CA TYR A 187 -14.25 0.52 3.42
C TYR A 187 -14.03 1.25 4.76
N PHE A 188 -14.76 2.34 4.99
CA PHE A 188 -14.62 3.13 6.22
C PHE A 188 -15.18 2.42 7.47
N ASP A 189 -16.27 1.66 7.36
CA ASP A 189 -16.74 0.84 8.48
C ASP A 189 -15.67 -0.18 8.90
N ILE A 190 -15.07 -0.89 7.94
CA ILE A 190 -14.01 -1.86 8.24
C ILE A 190 -12.75 -1.18 8.78
N GLU A 191 -12.34 -0.05 8.21
CA GLU A 191 -11.21 0.73 8.71
C GLU A 191 -11.41 1.18 10.16
N LYS A 192 -12.60 1.68 10.50
CA LYS A 192 -12.95 2.07 11.86
C LYS A 192 -12.85 0.88 12.83
N ARG A 193 -13.40 -0.27 12.46
CA ARG A 193 -13.31 -1.50 13.26
C ARG A 193 -11.87 -1.99 13.43
N MET A 194 -11.05 -1.90 12.38
CA MET A 194 -9.62 -2.23 12.44
C MET A 194 -8.87 -1.27 13.37
N MET A 195 -9.21 0.02 13.36
CA MET A 195 -8.65 1.01 14.29
C MET A 195 -9.07 0.76 15.74
N GLU A 196 -10.32 0.37 15.99
CA GLU A 196 -10.78 -0.05 17.33
C GLU A 196 -10.03 -1.29 17.81
N PHE A 197 -9.86 -2.28 16.92
CA PHE A 197 -9.07 -3.47 17.19
C PHE A 197 -7.60 -3.13 17.50
N SER A 198 -6.97 -2.28 16.69
CA SER A 198 -5.60 -1.76 16.90
C SER A 198 -5.42 -1.20 18.30
N LYS A 199 -6.36 -0.38 18.77
CA LYS A 199 -6.36 0.18 20.12
C LYS A 199 -6.50 -0.91 21.19
N ALA A 200 -7.44 -1.84 21.00
CA ALA A 200 -7.71 -2.92 21.96
C ALA A 200 -6.50 -3.86 22.14
N VAL A 201 -5.77 -4.17 21.06
CA VAL A 201 -4.58 -5.04 21.12
C VAL A 201 -3.28 -4.27 21.35
N GLN A 202 -3.32 -2.94 21.37
CA GLN A 202 -2.17 -2.04 21.51
C GLN A 202 -1.09 -2.25 20.44
N ILE A 203 -1.50 -2.55 19.21
CA ILE A 203 -0.61 -2.67 18.05
C ILE A 203 -0.99 -1.57 17.05
N PRO A 204 -0.08 -0.66 16.66
CA PRO A 204 -0.37 0.40 15.71
C PRO A 204 -0.94 -0.11 14.38
N MET A 205 -1.78 0.68 13.71
CA MET A 205 -2.40 0.31 12.43
C MET A 205 -1.38 -0.10 11.36
N SER A 206 -0.28 0.64 11.24
CA SER A 206 0.81 0.34 10.30
C SER A 206 1.51 -0.98 10.60
N ASP A 207 1.65 -1.31 11.88
CA ASP A 207 2.25 -2.56 12.34
C ASP A 207 1.30 -3.73 12.10
N LEU A 208 0.01 -3.53 12.39
CA LEU A 208 -1.04 -4.50 12.09
C LEU A 208 -1.07 -4.85 10.60
N ASP A 209 -1.02 -3.85 9.72
CA ASP A 209 -0.94 -4.12 8.28
C ASP A 209 0.21 -5.06 7.94
N LEU A 210 1.43 -4.74 8.38
CA LEU A 210 2.62 -5.54 8.05
C LEU A 210 2.62 -6.93 8.70
N VAL A 211 2.18 -7.07 9.96
CA VAL A 211 2.15 -8.39 10.63
C VAL A 211 1.06 -9.30 10.06
N LEU A 212 -0.11 -8.75 9.71
CA LEU A 212 -1.19 -9.52 9.10
C LEU A 212 -0.80 -9.96 7.67
N TRP A 213 -0.08 -9.12 6.94
CA TRP A 213 0.51 -9.48 5.65
C TRP A 213 1.58 -10.58 5.80
N TYR A 214 2.47 -10.44 6.79
CA TYR A 214 3.49 -11.44 7.09
C TYR A 214 2.85 -12.80 7.42
N LYS A 215 1.77 -12.83 8.20
CA LYS A 215 1.06 -14.07 8.52
C LYS A 215 0.61 -14.84 7.27
N GLU A 216 0.17 -14.14 6.23
CA GLU A 216 -0.36 -14.79 5.02
C GLU A 216 0.72 -15.13 3.99
N THR A 217 1.87 -14.44 4.02
CA THR A 217 2.86 -14.51 2.93
C THR A 217 4.26 -14.91 3.38
N GLY A 218 4.53 -14.88 4.69
CA GLY A 218 5.85 -15.14 5.27
C GLY A 218 6.84 -13.99 5.11
N GLU A 219 6.42 -12.80 4.65
CA GLU A 219 7.34 -11.71 4.34
C GLU A 219 6.83 -10.31 4.73
N ILE A 220 7.76 -9.45 5.16
CA ILE A 220 7.53 -8.02 5.39
C ILE A 220 8.00 -7.27 4.15
N PHE A 221 7.04 -6.97 3.28
CA PHE A 221 7.29 -6.34 2.00
C PHE A 221 6.97 -4.85 2.03
N LYS A 222 5.89 -4.41 1.38
CA LYS A 222 5.47 -3.02 1.31
C LYS A 222 4.05 -2.89 0.82
#